data_AF-A0A5Z0FXL3-F1
#
_entry.id   AF-A0A5Z0FXL3-F1
#
_cell.length_a   1.000
_cell.length_b   1.000
_cell.length_c   1.000
_cell.angle_alpha   90.00
_cell.angle_beta   90.00
_cell.angle_gamma   90.00
#
_symmetry.space_group_name_H-M   'P 1'
#
loop_
_entity.id
_entity.type
_entity.pdbx_description
1 polymer ?
#
loop_
_entity_poly.entity_id
_entity_poly.type
_entity_poly.pdbx_seq_one_letter_code
_entity_poly.pdbx_strand_id
1 'polypeptide(L)'
;MQLRQKAREIFEKFFGKVEEKLLFTSDKEFFTNHINFTFGESFVKANLDTQKYFLITLASTLAVGGKIEFKALLQGAIKNDISPIVIKEVIYQATPYVGFARVCDFLSLCNKVFKKLNIALVLTPQGTTTQENRKIKGREIQNAIFSEANITKMIETTPEDKAFINDFLSANCFGDYYTRMGLDLKTRELLTLVYLISLGGLENQVKAHIQGNLNMEQSRKDLLNIIAALIPYIGYPKALNALNLLDDIKK
;
A
#
# COMPACT_ATOMS: atom_id res chain seq x y z
N MET A 1 -5.94 24.54 20.91
CA MET A 1 -6.95 24.18 19.90
C MET A 1 -7.76 22.98 20.36
N GLN A 2 -9.01 22.81 19.90
CA GLN A 2 -9.86 21.66 20.23
C GLN A 2 -9.99 20.71 19.03
N LEU A 3 -10.21 19.43 19.33
CA LEU A 3 -10.48 18.41 18.32
C LEU A 3 -11.88 18.63 17.73
N ARG A 4 -11.98 18.75 16.41
CA ARG A 4 -13.25 18.92 15.70
C ARG A 4 -14.07 17.64 15.82
N GLN A 5 -15.38 17.79 15.99
CA GLN A 5 -16.29 16.68 16.23
C GLN A 5 -16.14 15.54 15.21
N LYS A 6 -16.20 15.86 13.91
CA LYS A 6 -16.06 14.86 12.84
C LYS A 6 -14.72 14.10 12.89
N ALA A 7 -13.62 14.81 13.18
CA ALA A 7 -12.31 14.19 13.29
C ALA A 7 -12.24 13.24 14.50
N ARG A 8 -12.83 13.65 15.64
CA ARG A 8 -12.95 12.80 16.83
C ARG A 8 -13.76 11.53 16.54
N GLU A 9 -14.94 11.67 15.94
CA GLU A 9 -15.82 10.53 15.64
C GLU A 9 -15.13 9.49 14.76
N ILE A 10 -14.45 9.93 13.69
CA ILE A 10 -13.72 9.05 12.78
C ILE A 10 -12.53 8.40 13.50
N PHE A 11 -11.74 9.19 14.24
CA PHE A 11 -10.59 8.67 14.99
C PHE A 11 -11.04 7.62 16.02
N GLU A 12 -12.06 7.91 16.82
CA GLU A 12 -12.51 7.04 17.89
C GLU A 12 -13.18 5.77 17.36
N LYS A 13 -13.88 5.87 16.22
CA LYS A 13 -14.34 4.70 15.46
C LYS A 13 -13.16 3.76 15.16
N PHE A 14 -12.08 4.29 14.58
CA PHE A 14 -10.94 3.48 14.15
C PHE A 14 -10.03 3.01 15.30
N PHE A 15 -9.75 3.87 16.27
CA PHE A 15 -8.67 3.63 17.23
C PHE A 15 -9.15 3.60 18.69
N GLY A 16 -10.41 3.93 18.98
CA GLY A 16 -10.92 4.10 20.35
C GLY A 16 -10.63 5.51 20.91
N LYS A 17 -10.97 5.73 22.18
CA LYS A 17 -10.95 7.07 22.79
C LYS A 17 -9.60 7.75 22.65
N VAL A 18 -9.62 9.02 22.25
CA VAL A 18 -8.40 9.79 22.01
C VAL A 18 -7.65 10.07 23.31
N GLU A 19 -8.37 10.24 24.43
CA GLU A 19 -7.81 10.48 25.76
C GLU A 19 -7.05 9.27 26.33
N GLU A 20 -7.25 8.07 25.77
CA GLU A 20 -6.50 6.87 26.15
C GLU A 20 -5.18 6.73 25.38
N LYS A 21 -4.90 7.64 24.43
CA LYS A 21 -3.69 7.57 23.60
C LYS A 21 -2.58 8.39 24.23
N LEU A 22 -1.51 7.72 24.62
CA LEU A 22 -0.33 8.34 25.24
C LEU A 22 0.21 9.52 24.43
N LEU A 23 0.35 9.37 23.11
CA LEU A 23 0.85 10.42 22.23
C LEU A 23 -0.08 11.65 22.20
N PHE A 24 -1.39 11.44 22.30
CA PHE A 24 -2.33 12.55 22.37
C PHE A 24 -2.27 13.26 23.73
N THR A 25 -2.10 12.51 24.82
CA THR A 25 -2.03 13.13 26.16
C THR A 25 -0.68 13.79 26.44
N SER A 26 0.41 13.29 25.86
CA SER A 26 1.74 13.92 25.97
C SER A 26 1.91 15.14 25.07
N ASP A 27 1.35 15.13 23.86
CA ASP A 27 1.59 16.15 22.82
C ASP A 27 0.26 16.68 22.25
N LYS A 28 -0.63 17.10 23.16
CA LYS A 28 -2.04 17.38 22.87
C LYS A 28 -2.28 18.36 21.72
N GLU A 29 -1.57 19.49 21.71
CA GLU A 29 -1.76 20.50 20.65
C GLU A 29 -1.40 19.93 19.28
N PHE A 30 -0.23 19.29 19.18
CA PHE A 30 0.27 18.69 17.96
C PHE A 30 -0.67 17.60 17.44
N PHE A 31 -1.05 16.65 18.29
CA PHE A 31 -1.97 15.58 17.87
C PHE A 31 -3.39 16.07 17.61
N THR A 32 -3.84 17.15 18.25
CA THR A 32 -5.13 17.78 17.88
C THR A 32 -5.09 18.26 16.43
N ASN A 33 -4.01 18.93 16.01
CA ASN A 33 -3.85 19.40 14.64
C ASN A 33 -3.71 18.22 13.67
N HIS A 34 -2.90 17.23 14.01
CA HIS A 34 -2.69 16.04 13.19
C HIS A 34 -4.00 15.25 12.98
N ILE A 35 -4.77 14.98 14.04
CA ILE A 35 -6.03 14.22 13.95
C ILE A 35 -7.08 15.04 13.18
N ASN A 36 -7.19 16.35 13.44
CA ASN A 36 -8.09 17.23 12.70
C ASN A 36 -7.80 17.20 11.20
N PHE A 37 -6.53 17.29 10.80
CA PHE A 37 -6.15 17.22 9.41
C PHE A 37 -6.36 15.82 8.81
N THR A 38 -5.83 14.78 9.46
CA THR A 38 -5.87 13.41 8.94
C THR A 38 -7.29 12.89 8.79
N PHE A 39 -8.12 13.03 9.82
CA PHE A 39 -9.46 12.42 9.85
C PHE A 39 -10.59 13.40 9.55
N GLY A 40 -10.40 14.69 9.84
CA GLY A 40 -11.40 15.73 9.55
C GLY A 40 -11.33 16.29 8.13
N GLU A 41 -10.17 16.24 7.48
CA GLU A 41 -9.93 16.89 6.19
C GLU A 41 -9.45 15.90 5.12
N SER A 42 -8.24 15.34 5.27
CA SER A 42 -7.62 14.43 4.30
C SER A 42 -8.47 13.17 4.05
N PHE A 43 -8.86 12.45 5.10
CA PHE A 43 -9.73 11.26 5.00
C PHE A 43 -11.07 11.59 4.35
N VAL A 44 -11.70 12.69 4.77
CA VAL A 44 -13.00 13.14 4.24
C VAL A 44 -12.88 13.50 2.76
N LYS A 45 -11.80 14.17 2.36
CA LYS A 45 -11.55 14.52 0.96
C LYS A 45 -11.28 13.29 0.11
N ALA A 46 -10.49 12.35 0.62
CA ALA A 46 -10.18 11.11 -0.07
C ALA A 46 -11.43 10.24 -0.28
N ASN A 47 -12.39 10.30 0.65
CA ASN A 47 -13.70 9.63 0.54
C ASN A 47 -13.57 8.13 0.16
N LEU A 48 -12.60 7.46 0.79
CA LEU A 48 -12.33 6.05 0.59
C LEU A 48 -13.20 5.23 1.55
N ASP A 49 -13.57 4.02 1.14
CA ASP A 49 -14.11 3.04 2.07
C ASP A 49 -13.09 2.66 3.14
N THR A 50 -13.59 2.19 4.29
CA THR A 50 -12.75 1.86 5.47
C THR A 50 -11.65 0.85 5.13
N GLN A 51 -11.98 -0.17 4.33
CA GLN A 51 -11.01 -1.21 3.96
C GLN A 51 -9.89 -0.59 3.15
N LYS A 52 -10.19 0.09 2.05
CA LYS A 52 -9.21 0.73 1.19
C LYS A 52 -8.33 1.70 1.95
N TYR A 53 -8.90 2.50 2.86
CA TYR A 53 -8.12 3.40 3.73
C TYR A 53 -7.08 2.65 4.58
N PHE A 54 -7.49 1.57 5.28
CA PHE A 54 -6.55 0.78 6.07
C PHE A 54 -5.48 0.10 5.21
N LEU A 55 -5.83 -0.43 4.03
CA LEU A 55 -4.83 -1.09 3.17
C LEU A 55 -3.75 -0.11 2.71
N ILE A 56 -4.13 1.07 2.21
CA ILE A 56 -3.14 2.03 1.70
C ILE A 56 -2.32 2.65 2.83
N THR A 57 -2.90 2.86 4.01
CA THR A 57 -2.16 3.45 5.15
C THR A 57 -1.21 2.44 5.79
N LEU A 58 -1.60 1.16 5.90
CA LEU A 58 -0.69 0.08 6.27
C LEU A 58 0.46 -0.06 5.27
N ALA A 59 0.14 -0.04 3.97
CA ALA A 59 1.16 -0.10 2.93
C ALA A 59 2.15 1.08 3.01
N SER A 60 1.61 2.30 3.15
CA SER A 60 2.40 3.52 3.23
C SER A 60 3.31 3.56 4.45
N THR A 61 2.76 3.27 5.64
CA THR A 61 3.53 3.26 6.90
C THR A 61 4.60 2.16 6.92
N LEU A 62 4.33 1.01 6.28
CA LEU A 62 5.34 -0.02 6.03
C LEU A 62 6.46 0.52 5.13
N ALA A 63 6.12 1.12 3.99
CA ALA A 63 7.11 1.65 3.07
C ALA A 63 7.99 2.74 3.69
N VAL A 64 7.45 3.66 4.48
CA VAL A 64 8.26 4.70 5.16
C VAL A 64 9.00 4.19 6.40
N GLY A 65 8.73 2.97 6.86
CA GLY A 65 9.37 2.40 8.05
C GLY A 65 8.74 2.84 9.39
N GLY A 66 7.54 3.42 9.37
CA GLY A 66 6.82 3.93 10.54
C GLY A 66 6.18 2.84 11.40
N LYS A 67 6.97 2.10 12.18
CA LYS A 67 6.49 0.93 12.98
C LYS A 67 5.43 1.29 14.03
N ILE A 68 5.54 2.44 14.68
CA ILE A 68 4.58 2.87 15.72
C ILE A 68 3.21 3.10 15.09
N GLU A 69 3.17 3.90 14.03
CA GLU A 69 1.94 4.22 13.30
C GLU A 69 1.34 2.97 12.63
N PHE A 70 2.17 2.15 11.98
CA PHE A 70 1.73 0.89 11.41
C PHE A 70 1.05 -0.02 12.45
N LYS A 71 1.59 -0.08 13.68
CA LYS A 71 0.97 -0.87 14.76
C LYS A 71 -0.42 -0.33 15.14
N ALA A 72 -0.57 1.00 15.22
CA ALA A 72 -1.86 1.63 15.52
C ALA A 72 -2.88 1.36 14.40
N LEU A 73 -2.47 1.53 13.14
CA LEU A 73 -3.26 1.21 11.95
C LEU A 73 -3.65 -0.26 11.88
N LEU A 74 -2.73 -1.16 12.22
CA LEU A 74 -2.99 -2.60 12.25
C LEU A 74 -4.06 -2.96 13.28
N GLN A 75 -3.97 -2.40 14.48
CA GLN A 75 -4.99 -2.61 15.51
C GLN A 75 -6.34 -2.01 15.09
N GLY A 76 -6.33 -0.84 14.43
CA GLY A 76 -7.52 -0.22 13.85
C GLY A 76 -8.15 -1.08 12.75
N ALA A 77 -7.34 -1.65 11.85
CA ALA A 77 -7.80 -2.52 10.78
C ALA A 77 -8.48 -3.78 11.34
N ILE A 78 -7.87 -4.42 12.34
CA ILE A 78 -8.47 -5.59 13.01
C ILE A 78 -9.78 -5.22 13.71
N LYS A 79 -9.83 -4.07 14.40
CA LYS A 79 -11.05 -3.56 15.06
C LYS A 79 -12.18 -3.29 14.06
N ASN A 80 -11.85 -2.99 12.81
CA ASN A 80 -12.81 -2.73 11.73
C ASN A 80 -12.93 -3.93 10.78
N ASP A 81 -12.74 -5.14 11.31
CA ASP A 81 -12.98 -6.42 10.64
C ASP A 81 -12.21 -6.66 9.34
N ILE A 82 -11.07 -5.98 9.15
CA ILE A 82 -10.19 -6.25 8.01
C ILE A 82 -9.53 -7.61 8.21
N SER A 83 -9.72 -8.49 7.23
CA SER A 83 -9.25 -9.88 7.28
C SER A 83 -7.74 -9.98 7.58
N PRO A 84 -7.34 -10.89 8.49
CA PRO A 84 -5.93 -11.21 8.72
C PRO A 84 -5.19 -11.62 7.43
N ILE A 85 -5.86 -12.31 6.50
CA ILE A 85 -5.29 -12.69 5.20
C ILE A 85 -4.98 -11.44 4.38
N VAL A 86 -5.96 -10.54 4.26
CA VAL A 86 -5.80 -9.27 3.52
C VAL A 86 -4.63 -8.45 4.10
N ILE A 87 -4.56 -8.32 5.43
CA ILE A 87 -3.45 -7.63 6.12
C ILE A 87 -2.09 -8.26 5.79
N LYS A 88 -2.00 -9.60 5.80
CA LYS A 88 -0.77 -10.31 5.45
C LYS A 88 -0.39 -10.09 3.99
N GLU A 89 -1.34 -10.13 3.08
CA GLU A 89 -1.10 -9.90 1.66
C GLU A 89 -0.64 -8.47 1.36
N VAL A 90 -1.10 -7.45 2.11
CA VAL A 90 -0.50 -6.09 2.08
C VAL A 90 1.00 -6.20 2.40
N ILE A 91 1.35 -6.79 3.54
CA ILE A 91 2.76 -6.91 3.97
C ILE A 91 3.62 -7.68 2.96
N TYR A 92 3.10 -8.80 2.41
CA TYR A 92 3.83 -9.62 1.45
C TYR A 92 4.04 -8.91 0.11
N GLN A 93 3.01 -8.21 -0.40
CA GLN A 93 3.08 -7.43 -1.64
C GLN A 93 4.18 -6.35 -1.59
N ALA A 94 4.58 -5.90 -0.40
CA ALA A 94 5.62 -4.90 -0.25
C ALA A 94 7.03 -5.41 -0.59
N THR A 95 7.25 -6.74 -0.59
CA THR A 95 8.59 -7.36 -0.68
C THR A 95 9.38 -6.92 -1.92
N PRO A 96 8.82 -6.93 -3.15
CA PRO A 96 9.57 -6.51 -4.34
C PRO A 96 9.97 -5.04 -4.34
N TYR A 97 9.31 -4.20 -3.54
CA TYR A 97 9.46 -2.74 -3.57
C TYR A 97 10.28 -2.21 -2.39
N VAL A 98 10.10 -2.78 -1.21
CA VAL A 98 10.76 -2.31 0.03
C VAL A 98 11.86 -3.25 0.52
N GLY A 99 11.99 -4.43 -0.09
CA GLY A 99 12.95 -5.47 0.28
C GLY A 99 12.53 -6.32 1.49
N PHE A 100 12.99 -7.57 1.51
CA PHE A 100 12.63 -8.56 2.53
C PHE A 100 13.03 -8.14 3.96
N ALA A 101 14.20 -7.50 4.12
CA ALA A 101 14.67 -7.06 5.45
C ALA A 101 13.64 -6.17 6.16
N ARG A 102 13.05 -5.21 5.43
CA ARG A 102 11.98 -4.35 5.98
C ARG A 102 10.70 -5.16 6.20
N VAL A 103 10.31 -6.00 5.25
CA VAL A 103 9.11 -6.85 5.39
C VAL A 103 9.17 -7.74 6.63
N CYS A 104 10.33 -8.34 6.94
CA CYS A 104 10.52 -9.17 8.12
C CYS A 104 10.14 -8.46 9.42
N ASP A 105 10.59 -7.21 9.57
CA ASP A 105 10.30 -6.41 10.77
C ASP A 105 8.80 -6.17 10.95
N PHE A 106 8.11 -5.79 9.88
CA PHE A 106 6.68 -5.50 9.91
C PHE A 106 5.85 -6.77 10.02
N LEU A 107 6.28 -7.86 9.41
CA LEU A 107 5.64 -9.16 9.54
C LEU A 107 5.74 -9.69 10.98
N SER A 108 6.92 -9.54 11.61
CA SER A 108 7.15 -9.88 13.01
C SER A 108 6.28 -9.03 13.95
N LEU A 109 6.21 -7.72 13.72
CA LEU A 109 5.32 -6.81 14.45
C LEU A 109 3.85 -7.23 14.32
N CYS A 110 3.41 -7.54 13.10
CA CYS A 110 2.06 -8.02 12.82
C CYS A 110 1.75 -9.33 13.57
N ASN A 111 2.66 -10.30 13.53
CA ASN A 111 2.52 -11.57 14.28
C ASN A 111 2.41 -11.36 15.79
N LYS A 112 3.17 -10.41 16.36
CA LYS A 112 3.06 -10.09 17.79
C LYS A 112 1.68 -9.53 18.15
N VAL A 113 1.11 -8.69 17.29
CA VAL A 113 -0.25 -8.15 17.48
C VAL A 113 -1.30 -9.26 17.33
N PHE A 114 -1.22 -10.08 16.29
CA PHE A 114 -2.12 -11.22 16.08
C PHE A 114 -2.11 -12.17 17.26
N LYS A 115 -0.92 -12.55 17.76
CA LYS A 115 -0.78 -13.40 18.94
C LYS A 115 -1.43 -12.79 20.18
N LYS A 116 -1.24 -11.49 20.42
CA LYS A 116 -1.87 -10.80 21.57
C LYS A 116 -3.40 -10.79 21.47
N LEU A 117 -3.94 -10.79 20.25
CA LEU A 117 -5.38 -10.79 19.99
C LEU A 117 -5.95 -12.19 19.72
N ASN A 118 -5.16 -13.25 19.97
CA ASN A 118 -5.54 -14.65 19.71
C ASN A 118 -5.96 -14.94 18.25
N ILE A 119 -5.41 -14.19 17.28
CA ILE A 119 -5.59 -14.44 15.84
C ILE A 119 -4.57 -15.50 15.41
N ALA A 120 -5.03 -16.49 14.65
CA ALA A 120 -4.18 -17.55 14.10
C ALA A 120 -3.03 -16.96 13.24
N LEU A 121 -1.82 -17.49 13.41
CA LEU A 121 -0.65 -17.06 12.63
C LEU A 121 -0.51 -17.84 11.33
N VAL A 122 -0.86 -19.12 11.35
CA VAL A 122 -0.95 -19.96 10.16
C VAL A 122 -2.33 -19.71 9.56
N LEU A 123 -2.35 -18.97 8.46
CA LEU A 123 -3.54 -18.68 7.68
C LEU A 123 -3.60 -19.57 6.45
N THR A 124 -4.79 -19.70 5.86
CA THR A 124 -4.98 -20.45 4.60
C THR A 124 -4.03 -19.93 3.51
N PRO A 125 -3.23 -20.82 2.87
CA PRO A 125 -2.34 -20.42 1.79
C PRO A 125 -3.06 -19.73 0.63
N GLN A 126 -2.47 -18.67 0.10
CA GLN A 126 -3.03 -17.87 -1.01
C GLN A 126 -2.21 -17.99 -2.31
N GLY A 127 -1.14 -18.80 -2.33
CA GLY A 127 -0.32 -18.98 -3.53
C GLY A 127 -1.07 -19.72 -4.62
N THR A 128 -0.85 -19.34 -5.88
CA THR A 128 -1.51 -19.93 -7.06
C THR A 128 -0.52 -20.45 -8.11
N THR A 129 0.77 -20.32 -7.82
CA THR A 129 1.90 -20.64 -8.71
C THR A 129 2.78 -21.73 -8.13
N THR A 130 3.54 -22.38 -9.00
CA THR A 130 4.66 -23.27 -8.69
C THR A 130 5.95 -22.70 -9.26
N GLN A 131 7.10 -23.28 -8.92
CA GLN A 131 8.39 -22.83 -9.45
C GLN A 131 8.45 -22.88 -10.99
N GLU A 132 7.77 -23.85 -11.59
CA GLU A 132 7.73 -24.11 -13.03
C GLU A 132 6.82 -23.11 -13.77
N ASN A 133 5.68 -22.74 -13.19
CA ASN A 133 4.68 -21.92 -13.89
C ASN A 133 4.71 -20.42 -13.51
N ARG A 134 5.41 -20.03 -12.44
CA ARG A 134 5.39 -18.64 -11.94
C ARG A 134 5.84 -17.61 -12.97
N LYS A 135 6.80 -17.95 -13.85
CA LYS A 135 7.28 -17.05 -14.91
C LYS A 135 6.18 -16.77 -15.94
N ILE A 136 5.46 -17.80 -16.35
CA ILE A 136 4.38 -17.70 -17.34
C ILE A 136 3.20 -16.92 -16.75
N LYS A 137 2.72 -17.31 -15.57
CA LYS A 137 1.62 -16.63 -14.89
C LYS A 137 1.95 -15.18 -14.53
N GLY A 138 3.19 -14.91 -14.13
CA GLY A 138 3.63 -13.54 -13.89
C GLY A 138 3.68 -12.69 -15.16
N ARG A 139 4.03 -13.27 -16.32
CA ARG A 139 3.96 -12.60 -17.62
C ARG A 139 2.52 -12.22 -17.98
N GLU A 140 1.56 -13.12 -17.75
CA GLU A 140 0.13 -12.84 -17.96
C GLU A 140 -0.33 -11.63 -17.15
N ILE A 141 0.09 -11.55 -15.88
CA ILE A 141 -0.20 -10.39 -15.02
C ILE A 141 0.46 -9.11 -15.55
N GLN A 142 1.73 -9.17 -15.96
CA GLN A 142 2.41 -8.01 -16.55
C GLN A 142 1.68 -7.50 -17.79
N ASN A 143 1.24 -8.42 -18.66
CA ASN A 143 0.50 -8.09 -19.87
C ASN A 143 -0.84 -7.43 -19.52
N ALA A 144 -1.54 -7.91 -18.48
CA ALA A 144 -2.79 -7.31 -18.02
C ALA A 144 -2.62 -5.86 -17.53
N ILE A 145 -1.53 -5.56 -16.81
CA ILE A 145 -1.30 -4.22 -16.25
C ILE A 145 -0.71 -3.26 -17.29
N PHE A 146 0.29 -3.72 -18.06
CA PHE A 146 1.14 -2.85 -18.89
C PHE A 146 0.96 -3.03 -20.40
N SER A 147 0.03 -3.90 -20.83
CA SER A 147 -0.15 -4.40 -22.21
C SER A 147 0.97 -5.36 -22.67
N GLU A 148 0.56 -6.38 -23.41
CA GLU A 148 1.47 -7.36 -24.00
C GLU A 148 2.50 -6.72 -24.96
N ALA A 149 2.10 -5.71 -25.73
CA ALA A 149 2.99 -5.02 -26.65
C ALA A 149 4.17 -4.35 -25.93
N ASN A 150 3.91 -3.66 -24.81
CA ASN A 150 4.97 -3.02 -24.04
C ASN A 150 5.89 -4.03 -23.36
N ILE A 151 5.32 -5.13 -22.84
CA ILE A 151 6.10 -6.17 -22.17
C ILE A 151 6.98 -6.93 -23.17
N THR A 152 6.45 -7.26 -24.35
CA THR A 152 7.21 -7.88 -25.43
C THR A 152 8.36 -6.99 -25.87
N LYS A 153 8.09 -5.71 -26.13
CA LYS A 153 9.12 -4.72 -26.48
C LYS A 153 10.19 -4.60 -25.41
N MET A 154 9.82 -4.58 -24.12
CA MET A 154 10.78 -4.54 -23.02
C MET A 154 11.72 -5.76 -23.06
N ILE A 155 11.20 -6.97 -23.30
CA ILE A 155 12.01 -8.19 -23.37
C ILE A 155 12.95 -8.14 -24.57
N GLU A 156 12.42 -7.87 -25.76
CA GLU A 156 13.18 -7.86 -27.02
C GLU A 156 14.31 -6.81 -27.04
N THR A 157 14.09 -5.67 -26.36
CA THR A 157 15.08 -4.60 -26.26
C THR A 157 16.05 -4.77 -25.07
N THR A 158 15.82 -5.75 -24.19
CA THR A 158 16.72 -6.00 -23.06
C THR A 158 17.96 -6.76 -23.53
N PRO A 159 19.17 -6.22 -23.29
CA PRO A 159 20.40 -6.94 -23.58
C PRO A 159 20.49 -8.31 -22.88
N GLU A 160 21.14 -9.27 -23.53
CA GLU A 160 21.24 -10.66 -23.06
C GLU A 160 21.84 -10.77 -21.64
N ASP A 161 22.85 -9.96 -21.34
CA ASP A 161 23.51 -9.91 -20.03
C ASP A 161 22.58 -9.48 -18.89
N LYS A 162 21.42 -8.89 -19.20
CA LYS A 162 20.41 -8.43 -18.24
C LYS A 162 19.08 -9.18 -18.34
N ALA A 163 18.92 -10.09 -19.30
CA ALA A 163 17.67 -10.82 -19.53
C ALA A 163 17.19 -11.57 -18.28
N PHE A 164 18.13 -12.08 -17.46
CA PHE A 164 17.82 -12.76 -16.21
C PHE A 164 17.08 -11.88 -15.18
N ILE A 165 17.26 -10.56 -15.22
CA ILE A 165 16.53 -9.62 -14.35
C ILE A 165 15.06 -9.55 -14.76
N ASN A 166 14.76 -9.53 -16.07
CA ASN A 166 13.38 -9.60 -16.55
C ASN A 166 12.73 -10.93 -16.18
N ASP A 167 13.51 -12.02 -16.19
CA ASP A 167 13.04 -13.31 -15.73
C ASP A 167 12.70 -13.32 -14.25
N PHE A 168 13.52 -12.69 -13.39
CA PHE A 168 13.20 -12.52 -11.98
C PHE A 168 11.98 -11.62 -11.78
N LEU A 169 11.84 -10.57 -12.59
CA LEU A 169 10.67 -9.70 -12.54
C LEU A 169 9.40 -10.49 -12.87
N SER A 170 9.36 -11.21 -13.99
CA SER A 170 8.20 -12.02 -14.36
C SER A 170 7.95 -13.16 -13.36
N ALA A 171 8.98 -13.90 -12.98
CA ALA A 171 8.84 -15.09 -12.15
C ALA A 171 8.60 -14.76 -10.67
N ASN A 172 9.48 -13.97 -10.05
CA ASN A 172 9.37 -13.68 -8.62
C ASN A 172 8.43 -12.50 -8.36
N CYS A 173 8.69 -11.32 -8.93
CA CYS A 173 7.89 -10.13 -8.61
C CYS A 173 6.42 -10.30 -8.99
N PHE A 174 6.12 -10.61 -10.25
CA PHE A 174 4.73 -10.80 -10.68
C PHE A 174 4.21 -12.21 -10.37
N GLY A 175 5.01 -13.24 -10.65
CA GLY A 175 4.60 -14.63 -10.46
C GLY A 175 4.37 -15.04 -9.00
N ASP A 176 5.25 -14.69 -8.06
CA ASP A 176 5.07 -15.12 -6.66
C ASP A 176 4.19 -14.20 -5.82
N TYR A 177 4.16 -12.89 -6.13
CA TYR A 177 3.44 -11.91 -5.32
C TYR A 177 2.12 -11.46 -5.94
N TYR A 178 2.08 -11.11 -7.22
CA TYR A 178 0.86 -10.57 -7.83
C TYR A 178 -0.22 -11.63 -8.12
N THR A 179 0.18 -12.89 -8.37
CA THR A 179 -0.78 -13.97 -8.67
C THR A 179 -1.50 -14.50 -7.44
N ARG A 180 -1.06 -14.09 -6.23
CA ARG A 180 -1.62 -14.58 -4.98
C ARG A 180 -3.06 -14.11 -4.80
N MET A 181 -3.88 -14.97 -4.21
CA MET A 181 -5.23 -14.64 -3.75
C MET A 181 -5.19 -13.74 -2.50
N GLY A 182 -6.35 -13.41 -1.94
CA GLY A 182 -6.48 -12.57 -0.75
C GLY A 182 -6.48 -11.06 -1.05
N LEU A 183 -5.93 -10.64 -2.18
CA LEU A 183 -6.13 -9.31 -2.79
C LEU A 183 -6.40 -9.49 -4.28
N ASP A 184 -7.34 -8.73 -4.82
CA ASP A 184 -7.53 -8.66 -6.27
C ASP A 184 -6.40 -7.88 -6.95
N LEU A 185 -6.26 -8.07 -8.26
CA LEU A 185 -5.17 -7.48 -9.04
C LEU A 185 -5.19 -5.94 -9.00
N LYS A 186 -6.38 -5.33 -9.05
CA LYS A 186 -6.57 -3.87 -8.97
C LYS A 186 -6.01 -3.32 -7.65
N THR A 187 -6.26 -4.01 -6.54
CA THR A 187 -5.78 -3.64 -5.21
C THR A 187 -4.27 -3.84 -5.10
N ARG A 188 -3.72 -4.93 -5.63
CA ARG A 188 -2.26 -5.16 -5.64
C ARG A 188 -1.51 -4.07 -6.40
N GLU A 189 -2.03 -3.66 -7.54
CA GLU A 189 -1.46 -2.60 -8.36
C GLU A 189 -1.58 -1.22 -7.69
N LEU A 190 -2.70 -0.96 -7.00
CA LEU A 190 -2.85 0.24 -6.16
C LEU A 190 -1.84 0.26 -5.01
N LEU A 191 -1.69 -0.84 -4.26
CA LEU A 191 -0.76 -0.89 -3.14
C LEU A 191 0.69 -0.76 -3.60
N THR A 192 1.01 -1.30 -4.77
CA THR A 192 2.31 -1.11 -5.41
C THR A 192 2.60 0.37 -5.65
N LEU A 193 1.65 1.10 -6.26
CA LEU A 193 1.78 2.54 -6.44
C LEU A 193 1.95 3.26 -5.09
N VAL A 194 1.21 2.87 -4.05
CA VAL A 194 1.33 3.43 -2.69
C VAL A 194 2.73 3.19 -2.10
N TYR A 195 3.31 2.00 -2.26
CA TYR A 195 4.68 1.71 -1.81
C TYR A 195 5.70 2.63 -2.50
N LEU A 196 5.62 2.74 -3.82
CA LEU A 196 6.53 3.55 -4.63
C LEU A 196 6.46 5.03 -4.28
N ILE A 197 5.24 5.59 -4.18
CA ILE A 197 5.01 6.98 -3.73
C ILE A 197 5.59 7.20 -2.32
N SER A 198 5.37 6.25 -1.42
CA SER A 198 5.79 6.36 -0.02
C SER A 198 7.31 6.27 0.16
N LEU A 199 8.00 5.49 -0.67
CA LEU A 199 9.47 5.45 -0.70
C LEU A 199 10.05 6.78 -1.19
N GLY A 200 9.54 7.30 -2.32
CA GLY A 200 10.05 8.51 -2.99
C GLY A 200 11.32 8.26 -3.80
N GLY A 201 11.62 9.13 -4.77
CA GLY A 201 12.81 9.02 -5.65
C GLY A 201 12.73 7.88 -6.68
N LEU A 202 11.51 7.49 -7.07
CA LEU A 202 11.21 6.36 -7.95
C LEU A 202 10.31 6.80 -9.11
N GLU A 203 10.57 7.96 -9.70
CA GLU A 203 9.67 8.67 -10.63
C GLU A 203 9.26 7.80 -11.82
N ASN A 204 10.21 7.05 -12.40
CA ASN A 204 9.93 6.15 -13.53
C ASN A 204 8.95 5.04 -13.16
N GLN A 205 9.13 4.42 -11.99
CA GLN A 205 8.27 3.36 -11.49
C GLN A 205 6.92 3.93 -11.08
N VAL A 206 6.88 5.07 -10.39
CA VAL A 206 5.62 5.75 -10.03
C VAL A 206 4.83 6.07 -11.30
N LYS A 207 5.45 6.65 -12.34
CA LYS A 207 4.77 6.95 -13.60
C LYS A 207 4.22 5.70 -14.28
N ALA A 208 5.01 4.62 -14.34
CA ALA A 208 4.56 3.35 -14.91
C ALA A 208 3.37 2.76 -14.15
N HIS A 209 3.40 2.76 -12.82
CA HIS A 209 2.33 2.21 -11.99
C HIS A 209 1.11 3.13 -11.87
N ILE A 210 1.24 4.45 -12.08
CA ILE A 210 0.07 5.32 -12.31
C ILE A 210 -0.63 4.87 -13.61
N GLN A 211 0.10 4.69 -14.71
CA GLN A 211 -0.49 4.19 -15.97
C GLN A 211 -1.09 2.79 -15.79
N GLY A 212 -0.42 1.90 -15.06
CA GLY A 212 -0.93 0.57 -14.72
C GLY A 212 -2.27 0.63 -13.97
N ASN A 213 -2.39 1.52 -12.98
CA ASN A 213 -3.66 1.73 -12.27
C ASN A 213 -4.76 2.29 -13.18
N LEU A 214 -4.44 3.20 -14.12
CA LEU A 214 -5.40 3.71 -15.11
C LEU A 214 -5.89 2.60 -16.05
N ASN A 215 -4.98 1.73 -16.52
CA ASN A 215 -5.33 0.56 -17.33
C ASN A 215 -6.23 -0.43 -16.57
N MET A 216 -6.12 -0.45 -15.24
CA MET A 216 -6.94 -1.25 -14.32
C MET A 216 -8.20 -0.52 -13.83
N GLU A 217 -8.67 0.48 -14.59
CA GLU A 217 -9.92 1.22 -14.40
C GLU A 217 -9.96 2.14 -13.16
N GLN A 218 -8.83 2.44 -12.51
CA GLN A 218 -8.79 3.53 -11.54
C GLN A 218 -8.87 4.86 -12.29
N SER A 219 -9.76 5.75 -11.89
CA SER A 219 -9.81 7.07 -12.50
C SER A 219 -8.68 7.96 -11.98
N ARG A 220 -8.30 9.00 -12.73
CA ARG A 220 -7.41 10.05 -12.24
C ARG A 220 -7.90 10.67 -10.92
N LYS A 221 -9.23 10.79 -10.75
CA LYS A 221 -9.83 11.29 -9.51
C LYS A 221 -9.59 10.33 -8.34
N ASP A 222 -9.68 9.03 -8.57
CA ASP A 222 -9.38 8.03 -7.54
C ASP A 222 -7.92 8.14 -7.11
N LEU A 223 -6.99 8.24 -8.06
CA LEU A 223 -5.56 8.39 -7.76
C LEU A 223 -5.24 9.68 -7.01
N LEU A 224 -5.90 10.79 -7.35
CA LEU A 224 -5.78 12.04 -6.59
C LEU A 224 -6.28 11.89 -5.15
N ASN A 225 -7.39 11.17 -4.95
CA ASN A 225 -7.92 10.87 -3.63
C ASN A 225 -6.98 9.98 -2.81
N ILE A 226 -6.32 9.01 -3.45
CA ILE A 226 -5.28 8.18 -2.81
C ILE A 226 -4.11 9.08 -2.37
N ILE A 227 -3.58 9.94 -3.25
CA ILE A 227 -2.50 10.86 -2.90
C ILE A 227 -2.90 11.74 -1.70
N ALA A 228 -4.12 12.28 -1.70
CA ALA A 228 -4.64 13.09 -0.60
C ALA A 228 -4.67 12.33 0.74
N ALA A 229 -5.05 11.04 0.73
CA ALA A 229 -5.05 10.18 1.91
C ALA A 229 -3.65 9.85 2.43
N LEU A 230 -2.62 9.90 1.57
CA LEU A 230 -1.24 9.60 1.94
C LEU A 230 -0.51 10.78 2.57
N ILE A 231 -0.93 12.04 2.30
CA ILE A 231 -0.25 13.25 2.80
C ILE A 231 0.10 13.19 4.29
N PRO A 232 -0.81 12.78 5.21
CA PRO A 232 -0.49 12.71 6.64
C PRO A 232 0.65 11.73 6.99
N TYR A 233 0.89 10.73 6.14
CA TYR A 233 1.82 9.62 6.39
C TYR A 233 3.17 9.79 5.68
N ILE A 234 3.18 10.46 4.51
CA ILE A 234 4.38 10.59 3.67
C ILE A 234 4.91 12.02 3.58
N GLY A 235 4.14 13.00 4.02
CA GLY A 235 4.46 14.43 3.92
C GLY A 235 4.34 14.99 2.49
N TYR A 236 4.50 16.31 2.39
CA TYR A 236 4.25 17.04 1.14
C TYR A 236 5.23 16.72 -0.01
N PRO A 237 6.56 16.60 0.19
CA PRO A 237 7.47 16.44 -0.95
C PRO A 237 7.15 15.21 -1.82
N LYS A 238 6.85 14.07 -1.19
CA LYS A 238 6.49 12.83 -1.90
C LYS A 238 5.10 12.92 -2.54
N ALA A 239 4.14 13.52 -1.84
CA ALA A 239 2.79 13.70 -2.37
C ALA A 239 2.75 14.66 -3.57
N LEU A 240 3.48 15.76 -3.53
CA LEU A 240 3.58 16.73 -4.62
C LEU A 240 4.31 16.15 -5.83
N ASN A 241 5.37 15.36 -5.61
CA ASN A 241 6.02 14.63 -6.70
C ASN A 241 5.06 13.65 -7.39
N ALA A 242 4.30 12.87 -6.61
CA ALA A 242 3.29 11.98 -7.16
C ALA A 242 2.19 12.72 -7.93
N LEU A 243 1.77 13.89 -7.44
CA LEU A 243 0.80 14.75 -8.14
C LEU A 243 1.34 15.23 -9.49
N ASN A 244 2.58 15.72 -9.53
CA ASN A 244 3.21 16.15 -10.78
C ASN A 244 3.30 15.01 -11.79
N LEU A 245 3.70 13.81 -11.35
CA LEU A 245 3.76 12.63 -12.22
C LEU A 245 2.38 12.19 -12.73
N LEU A 246 1.34 12.32 -11.89
CA LEU A 246 -0.04 12.05 -12.27
C LEU A 246 -0.56 13.08 -13.30
N ASP A 247 -0.11 14.33 -13.22
CA ASP A 247 -0.44 15.41 -14.16
C ASP A 247 0.28 15.23 -15.51
N ASP A 248 1.49 14.67 -15.50
CA ASP A 248 2.29 14.39 -16.69
C ASP A 248 1.78 13.21 -17.53
N ILE A 249 0.82 12.43 -17.02
CA ILE A 249 0.19 11.38 -17.82
C ILE A 249 -0.73 12.03 -18.84
N LYS A 250 -0.29 12.02 -20.10
CA LYS A 250 -1.08 12.46 -21.24
C LYS A 250 -2.32 11.57 -21.36
N LYS A 251 -3.48 12.21 -21.54
CA LYS A 251 -4.74 11.52 -21.89
C LYS A 251 -4.59 10.76 -23.20
#